data_AF-A0A8J9SS94-F1
#
_entry.id   AF-A0A8J9SS94-F1
#
_cell.length_a   1.000
_cell.length_b   1.000
_cell.length_c   1.000
_cell.angle_alpha   90.00
_cell.angle_beta   90.00
_cell.angle_gamma   90.00
#
_symmetry.space_group_name_H-M   'P 1'
#
loop_
_entity.id
_entity.type
_entity.pdbx_description
1 polymer ?
#
loop_
_entity_poly.entity_id
_entity_poly.type
_entity_poly.pdbx_seq_one_letter_code
_entity_poly.pdbx_strand_id
1 'polypeptide(L)'
;MRRLIIFDALFHPSKYHKTTQLAVDWWIAGAALFGGACFIVGGFSGSSQLEVTPKAGLTSAYNWLVYVTFCFGSYLFTLGCFLITVAAQNQGFQERCLLWKVQPHLYSKPRYRWLGIKSQSVTWWGGVVYTAGAILYNIGTTVSLADQFESVVLVPVAQLVLEKVTFLVGGVGFLLGGASFVLDSKGSRFLEGVLVPLSSEDYASIDYWVNWLNFWGGVGFFGSGVFGMVPNLNQTVFRVENAIGFGAGSCCFWLGGLLLFFKLSLDYDAESQYDSLADDRPKGDSVGSIALSTFSEP
;
A
#
# COMPACT_ATOMS: atom_id res chain seq x y z
N MET A 1 -26.41 -1.60 -12.52
CA MET A 1 -25.31 -2.32 -13.19
C MET A 1 -23.91 -1.79 -12.85
N ARG A 2 -23.64 -0.46 -12.88
CA ARG A 2 -22.30 0.09 -12.56
C ARG A 2 -21.69 -0.34 -11.19
N ARG A 3 -22.52 -0.56 -10.16
CA ARG A 3 -22.04 -1.00 -8.82
C ARG A 3 -21.46 -2.42 -8.78
N LEU A 4 -21.90 -3.32 -9.67
CA LEU A 4 -21.37 -4.69 -9.74
C LEU A 4 -20.00 -4.73 -10.44
N ILE A 5 -19.72 -3.74 -11.29
CA ILE A 5 -18.47 -3.66 -12.07
C ILE A 5 -17.29 -3.35 -11.17
N ILE A 6 -17.44 -2.49 -10.15
CA ILE A 6 -16.34 -2.15 -9.24
C ILE A 6 -15.94 -3.35 -8.38
N PHE A 7 -16.92 -4.08 -7.83
CA PHE A 7 -16.64 -5.30 -7.08
C PHE A 7 -16.02 -6.38 -7.96
N ASP A 8 -16.54 -6.61 -9.17
CA ASP A 8 -15.94 -7.59 -10.07
C ASP A 8 -14.55 -7.16 -10.57
N ALA A 9 -14.30 -5.86 -10.76
CA ALA A 9 -12.98 -5.32 -11.09
C ALA A 9 -11.97 -5.46 -9.95
N LEU A 10 -12.43 -5.43 -8.69
CA LEU A 10 -11.57 -5.70 -7.54
C LEU A 10 -11.12 -7.17 -7.50
N PHE A 11 -11.98 -8.12 -7.86
CA PHE A 11 -11.63 -9.55 -7.80
C PHE A 11 -11.05 -10.10 -9.11
N HIS A 12 -11.40 -9.49 -10.25
CA HIS A 12 -10.99 -9.92 -11.58
C HIS A 12 -10.45 -8.75 -12.43
N PRO A 13 -9.45 -7.99 -11.96
CA PRO A 13 -8.93 -6.84 -12.70
C PRO A 13 -8.36 -7.22 -14.07
N SER A 14 -7.91 -8.47 -14.26
CA SER A 14 -7.48 -8.96 -15.58
C SER A 14 -8.56 -8.94 -16.65
N LYS A 15 -9.86 -8.91 -16.28
CA LYS A 15 -10.98 -8.74 -17.22
C LYS A 15 -11.15 -7.27 -17.65
N TYR A 16 -10.69 -6.33 -16.84
CA TYR A 16 -10.98 -4.90 -16.98
C TYR A 16 -9.76 -4.08 -17.39
N HIS A 17 -8.55 -4.57 -17.13
CA HIS A 17 -7.31 -3.86 -17.44
C HIS A 17 -6.54 -4.55 -18.58
N LYS A 18 -6.04 -3.73 -19.52
CA LYS A 18 -5.32 -4.18 -20.72
C LYS A 18 -3.99 -4.87 -20.40
N THR A 19 -3.40 -4.59 -19.23
CA THR A 19 -2.07 -5.10 -18.85
C THR A 19 -2.06 -5.68 -17.43
N THR A 20 -1.19 -6.66 -17.20
CA THR A 20 -0.98 -7.26 -15.87
C THR A 20 -0.51 -6.24 -14.84
N GLN A 21 0.30 -5.26 -15.26
CA GLN A 21 0.79 -4.21 -14.37
C GLN A 21 -0.36 -3.34 -13.84
N LEU A 22 -1.22 -2.84 -14.72
CA LEU A 22 -2.40 -2.06 -14.31
C LEU A 22 -3.33 -2.86 -13.38
N ALA A 23 -3.50 -4.16 -13.63
CA ALA A 23 -4.27 -5.02 -12.75
C ALA A 23 -3.63 -5.15 -11.35
N VAL A 24 -2.30 -5.22 -11.27
CA VAL A 24 -1.57 -5.23 -9.99
C VAL A 24 -1.69 -3.90 -9.28
N ASP A 25 -1.51 -2.78 -9.99
CA ASP A 25 -1.64 -1.43 -9.40
C ASP A 25 -3.06 -1.18 -8.87
N TRP A 26 -4.08 -1.67 -9.58
CA TRP A 26 -5.47 -1.66 -9.13
C TRP A 26 -5.68 -2.45 -7.83
N TRP A 27 -5.09 -3.64 -7.74
CA TRP A 27 -5.14 -4.43 -6.51
C TRP A 27 -4.38 -3.78 -5.35
N ILE A 28 -3.25 -3.11 -5.61
CA ILE A 28 -2.53 -2.34 -4.58
C ILE A 28 -3.43 -1.21 -4.06
N ALA A 29 -4.04 -0.44 -4.95
CA ALA A 29 -4.96 0.64 -4.60
C ALA A 29 -6.16 0.12 -3.79
N GLY A 30 -6.77 -0.98 -4.24
CA GLY A 30 -7.88 -1.64 -3.55
C GLY A 30 -7.49 -2.16 -2.16
N ALA A 31 -6.37 -2.87 -2.05
CA ALA A 31 -5.85 -3.38 -0.79
C ALA A 31 -5.59 -2.26 0.22
N ALA A 32 -4.95 -1.16 -0.21
CA ALA A 32 -4.71 -0.01 0.64
C ALA A 32 -6.00 0.71 1.05
N LEU A 33 -6.94 0.91 0.12
CA LEU A 33 -8.22 1.58 0.40
C LEU A 33 -9.08 0.74 1.35
N PHE A 34 -9.38 -0.51 1.00
CA PHE A 34 -10.27 -1.35 1.81
C PHE A 34 -9.60 -1.79 3.11
N GLY A 35 -8.30 -2.12 3.09
CA GLY A 35 -7.52 -2.40 4.29
C GLY A 35 -7.47 -1.19 5.23
N GLY A 36 -7.16 0.00 4.70
CA GLY A 36 -7.16 1.25 5.44
C GLY A 36 -8.52 1.58 6.04
N ALA A 37 -9.62 1.40 5.29
CA ALA A 37 -10.98 1.60 5.80
C ALA A 37 -11.31 0.65 6.97
N CYS A 38 -10.91 -0.62 6.86
CA CYS A 38 -11.09 -1.59 7.95
C CYS A 38 -10.28 -1.21 9.20
N PHE A 39 -9.04 -0.74 9.02
CA PHE A 39 -8.24 -0.26 10.13
C PHE A 39 -8.81 1.00 10.78
N ILE A 40 -9.34 1.96 10.00
CA ILE A 40 -10.05 3.14 10.53
C ILE A 40 -11.21 2.67 11.42
N VAL A 41 -12.06 1.79 10.91
CA VAL A 41 -13.22 1.28 11.66
C VAL A 41 -12.77 0.60 12.94
N GLY A 42 -11.78 -0.31 12.88
CA GLY A 42 -11.29 -1.02 14.06
C GLY A 42 -10.59 -0.11 15.07
N GLY A 43 -9.67 0.75 14.61
CA GLY A 43 -8.90 1.67 15.45
C GLY A 43 -9.77 2.72 16.15
N PHE A 44 -10.68 3.38 15.42
CA PHE A 44 -11.60 4.33 16.04
C PHE A 44 -12.64 3.64 16.93
N SER A 45 -13.10 2.45 16.58
CA SER A 45 -13.96 1.66 17.48
C SER A 45 -13.24 1.39 18.81
N GLY A 46 -11.97 0.96 18.77
CA GLY A 46 -11.15 0.70 19.96
C GLY A 46 -10.86 1.94 20.81
N SER A 47 -10.98 3.13 20.23
CA SER A 47 -10.88 4.41 20.96
C SER A 47 -12.19 4.87 21.61
N SER A 48 -13.32 4.25 21.27
CA SER A 48 -14.64 4.67 21.75
C SER A 48 -14.88 4.29 23.21
N GLN A 49 -15.60 5.13 23.95
CA GLN A 49 -15.96 4.88 25.36
C GLN A 49 -17.13 3.89 25.52
N LEU A 50 -17.57 3.25 24.43
CA LEU A 50 -18.83 2.51 24.39
C LEU A 50 -18.77 1.17 25.14
N GLU A 51 -17.59 0.63 25.43
CA GLU A 51 -17.43 -0.46 26.39
C GLU A 51 -16.78 0.02 27.69
N VAL A 52 -17.62 0.12 28.74
CA VAL A 52 -17.20 0.44 30.11
C VAL A 52 -16.49 -0.75 30.78
N THR A 53 -16.67 -1.96 30.23
CA THR A 53 -15.96 -3.19 30.62
C THR A 53 -15.93 -4.14 29.43
N PRO A 54 -14.81 -4.27 28.69
CA PRO A 54 -14.70 -5.30 27.67
C PRO A 54 -14.87 -6.66 28.33
N LYS A 55 -15.96 -7.34 27.99
CA LYS A 55 -16.10 -8.76 28.33
C LYS A 55 -15.28 -9.53 27.32
N ALA A 56 -14.46 -10.46 27.80
CA ALA A 56 -13.81 -11.45 26.93
C ALA A 56 -14.90 -12.15 26.09
N GLY A 57 -14.59 -12.42 24.82
CA GLY A 57 -15.54 -12.97 23.87
C GLY A 57 -15.93 -12.01 22.75
N LEU A 58 -16.18 -12.56 21.56
CA LEU A 58 -16.79 -11.84 20.43
C LEU A 58 -18.30 -11.63 20.62
N THR A 59 -18.70 -11.10 21.77
CA THR A 59 -20.11 -11.02 22.22
C THR A 59 -20.79 -9.71 21.86
N SER A 60 -20.05 -8.68 21.45
CA SER A 60 -20.56 -7.35 21.14
C SER A 60 -20.17 -6.93 19.73
N ALA A 61 -21.02 -6.13 19.08
CA ALA A 61 -20.67 -5.51 17.78
C ALA A 61 -19.36 -4.71 17.88
N TYR A 62 -19.08 -4.12 19.04
CA TYR A 62 -17.83 -3.45 19.33
C TYR A 62 -16.62 -4.39 19.17
N ASN A 63 -16.61 -5.57 19.83
CA ASN A 63 -15.49 -6.52 19.72
C ASN A 63 -15.29 -7.04 18.29
N TRP A 64 -16.38 -7.22 17.54
CA TRP A 64 -16.29 -7.58 16.11
C TRP A 64 -15.60 -6.48 15.29
N LEU A 65 -15.97 -5.22 15.49
CA LEU A 65 -15.34 -4.09 14.79
C LEU A 65 -13.88 -3.93 15.19
N VAL A 66 -13.54 -4.05 16.48
CA VAL A 66 -12.18 -3.86 16.97
C VAL A 66 -11.25 -4.98 16.51
N TYR A 67 -11.64 -6.24 16.68
CA TYR A 67 -10.72 -7.36 16.46
C TYR A 67 -10.88 -8.00 15.09
N VAL A 68 -12.12 -8.27 14.65
CA VAL A 68 -12.35 -8.99 13.38
C VAL A 68 -12.14 -8.06 12.20
N THR A 69 -12.76 -6.86 12.20
CA THR A 69 -12.59 -5.92 11.09
C THR A 69 -11.14 -5.44 10.97
N PHE A 70 -10.48 -5.15 12.09
CA PHE A 70 -9.07 -4.75 12.07
C PHE A 70 -8.15 -5.86 11.53
N CYS A 71 -8.34 -7.10 11.98
CA CYS A 71 -7.56 -8.24 11.50
C CYS A 71 -7.80 -8.51 10.00
N PHE A 72 -9.04 -8.41 9.53
CA PHE A 72 -9.37 -8.49 8.11
C PHE A 72 -8.68 -7.37 7.30
N GLY A 73 -8.68 -6.14 7.82
CA GLY A 73 -7.94 -5.02 7.24
C GLY A 73 -6.44 -5.30 7.10
N SER A 74 -5.84 -5.94 8.11
CA SER A 74 -4.42 -6.31 8.13
C SER A 74 -4.05 -7.29 7.01
N TYR A 75 -4.90 -8.29 6.78
CA TYR A 75 -4.69 -9.25 5.70
C TYR A 75 -4.80 -8.60 4.31
N LEU A 76 -5.79 -7.71 4.11
CA LEU A 76 -5.90 -6.96 2.87
C LEU A 76 -4.68 -6.06 2.65
N PHE A 77 -4.25 -5.34 3.68
CA PHE A 77 -3.08 -4.47 3.61
C PHE A 77 -1.79 -5.25 3.30
N THR A 78 -1.65 -6.45 3.86
CA THR A 78 -0.52 -7.35 3.58
C THR A 78 -0.49 -7.79 2.12
N LEU A 79 -1.65 -8.11 1.54
CA LEU A 79 -1.75 -8.37 0.10
C LEU A 79 -1.26 -7.16 -0.71
N GLY A 80 -1.66 -5.95 -0.33
CA GLY A 80 -1.18 -4.71 -0.94
C GLY A 80 0.33 -4.56 -0.87
N CYS A 81 0.94 -4.77 0.31
CA CYS A 81 2.39 -4.70 0.48
C CYS A 81 3.15 -5.72 -0.38
N PHE A 82 2.66 -6.97 -0.43
CA PHE A 82 3.22 -7.99 -1.30
C PHE A 82 3.17 -7.55 -2.76
N LEU A 83 2.02 -7.04 -3.22
CA LEU A 83 1.85 -6.57 -4.58
C LEU A 83 2.72 -5.33 -4.91
N ILE A 84 2.96 -4.44 -3.95
CA ILE A 84 3.94 -3.34 -4.10
C ILE A 84 5.35 -3.90 -4.38
N THR A 85 5.74 -4.97 -3.69
CA THR A 85 7.01 -5.67 -3.95
C THR A 85 7.05 -6.24 -5.38
N VAL A 86 5.94 -6.81 -5.83
CA VAL A 86 5.78 -7.31 -7.21
C VAL A 86 5.87 -6.14 -8.22
N ALA A 87 5.23 -5.00 -7.95
CA ALA A 87 5.29 -3.83 -8.82
C ALA A 87 6.73 -3.29 -8.91
N ALA A 88 7.43 -3.14 -7.79
CA ALA A 88 8.84 -2.75 -7.75
C ALA A 88 9.75 -3.73 -8.51
N GLN A 89 9.49 -5.03 -8.38
CA GLN A 89 10.18 -6.08 -9.15
C GLN A 89 9.98 -5.90 -10.67
N ASN A 90 8.88 -5.29 -11.10
CA ASN A 90 8.57 -5.08 -12.51
C ASN A 90 8.75 -3.64 -12.99
N GLN A 91 9.33 -2.74 -12.19
CA GLN A 91 9.62 -1.35 -12.61
C GLN A 91 10.24 -1.29 -14.03
N GLY A 92 9.71 -0.40 -14.88
CA GLY A 92 10.07 -0.26 -16.30
C GLY A 92 9.53 -1.36 -17.23
N PHE A 93 8.55 -2.17 -16.80
CA PHE A 93 8.03 -3.26 -17.64
C PHE A 93 7.35 -2.75 -18.91
N GLN A 94 6.55 -1.69 -18.84
CA GLN A 94 5.92 -1.08 -20.03
C GLN A 94 6.96 -0.56 -21.02
N GLU A 95 7.97 0.16 -20.54
CA GLU A 95 9.07 0.67 -21.38
C GLU A 95 9.79 -0.46 -22.12
N ARG A 96 10.14 -1.55 -21.41
CA ARG A 96 10.74 -2.73 -22.04
C ARG A 96 9.80 -3.37 -23.06
N CYS A 97 8.50 -3.40 -22.80
CA CYS A 97 7.51 -3.91 -23.75
C CYS A 97 7.41 -3.04 -25.00
N LEU A 98 7.48 -1.72 -24.86
CA LEU A 98 7.51 -0.78 -25.98
C LEU A 98 8.80 -0.95 -26.80
N LEU A 99 9.97 -0.99 -26.15
CA LEU A 99 11.26 -1.23 -26.81
C LEU A 99 11.26 -2.55 -27.60
N TRP A 100 10.72 -3.62 -27.01
CA TRP A 100 10.57 -4.90 -27.69
C TRP A 100 9.60 -4.84 -28.89
N LYS A 101 8.49 -4.10 -28.79
CA LYS A 101 7.55 -3.91 -29.91
C LYS A 101 8.18 -3.15 -31.08
N VAL A 102 9.02 -2.14 -30.80
CA VAL A 102 9.67 -1.31 -31.83
C VAL A 102 10.87 -2.03 -32.45
N GLN A 103 11.67 -2.76 -31.66
CA GLN A 103 12.89 -3.42 -32.11
C GLN A 103 12.97 -4.88 -31.59
N PRO A 104 12.12 -5.80 -32.10
CA PRO A 104 12.01 -7.16 -31.57
C PRO A 104 13.25 -8.03 -31.82
N HIS A 105 14.13 -7.64 -32.75
CA HIS A 105 15.38 -8.33 -33.05
C HIS A 105 16.53 -7.91 -32.12
N LEU A 106 16.43 -6.76 -31.45
CA LEU A 106 17.44 -6.24 -30.52
C LEU A 106 17.12 -6.56 -29.06
N TYR A 107 15.83 -6.68 -28.72
CA TYR A 107 15.39 -6.90 -27.35
C TYR A 107 14.66 -8.23 -27.19
N SER A 108 14.85 -8.87 -26.03
CA SER A 108 14.08 -10.06 -25.67
C SER A 108 12.67 -9.69 -25.20
N LYS A 109 11.69 -10.57 -25.47
CA LYS A 109 10.30 -10.36 -25.03
C LYS A 109 10.24 -10.26 -23.49
N PRO A 110 9.83 -9.11 -22.92
CA PRO A 110 9.75 -8.94 -21.48
C PRO A 110 8.72 -9.89 -20.87
N ARG A 111 8.99 -10.35 -19.63
CA ARG A 111 8.06 -11.18 -18.86
C ARG A 111 7.80 -10.53 -17.51
N TYR A 112 6.52 -10.49 -17.12
CA TYR A 112 6.12 -10.01 -15.80
C TYR A 112 6.51 -11.06 -14.75
N ARG A 113 7.21 -10.65 -13.69
CA ARG A 113 7.78 -11.54 -12.68
C ARG A 113 7.10 -11.33 -11.33
N TRP A 114 6.43 -12.36 -10.83
CA TRP A 114 5.84 -12.33 -9.49
C TRP A 114 6.88 -12.46 -8.37
N LEU A 115 7.97 -13.17 -8.64
CA LEU A 115 9.04 -13.42 -7.67
C LEU A 115 10.40 -13.13 -8.30
N GLY A 116 11.35 -12.73 -7.46
CA GLY A 116 12.75 -12.55 -7.81
C GLY A 116 13.39 -11.43 -6.97
N ILE A 117 14.66 -11.18 -7.23
CA ILE A 117 15.49 -10.26 -6.44
C ILE A 117 15.97 -9.12 -7.33
N LYS A 118 15.81 -7.89 -6.84
CA LYS A 118 16.44 -6.68 -7.39
C LYS A 118 17.28 -6.01 -6.30
N SER A 119 18.46 -6.57 -6.06
CA SER A 119 19.34 -6.14 -4.95
C SER A 119 19.78 -4.67 -5.01
N GLN A 120 19.76 -4.05 -6.19
CA GLN A 120 20.14 -2.65 -6.40
C GLN A 120 18.95 -1.67 -6.32
N SER A 121 17.71 -2.16 -6.18
CA SER A 121 16.51 -1.32 -6.19
C SER A 121 16.07 -1.00 -4.76
N VAL A 122 16.08 0.30 -4.42
CA VAL A 122 15.60 0.80 -3.13
C VAL A 122 14.10 0.52 -2.97
N THR A 123 13.31 0.71 -4.02
CA THR A 123 11.87 0.41 -4.00
C THR A 123 11.56 -1.06 -3.81
N TRP A 124 12.38 -1.96 -4.39
CA TRP A 124 12.21 -3.40 -4.18
C TRP A 124 12.49 -3.79 -2.73
N TRP A 125 13.60 -3.32 -2.16
CA TRP A 125 13.89 -3.55 -0.73
C TRP A 125 12.85 -2.88 0.16
N GLY A 126 12.39 -1.68 -0.19
CA GLY A 126 11.29 -1.00 0.47
C GLY A 126 10.03 -1.88 0.51
N GLY A 127 9.63 -2.44 -0.63
CA GLY A 127 8.51 -3.38 -0.73
C GLY A 127 8.70 -4.64 0.12
N VAL A 128 9.90 -5.25 0.08
CA VAL A 128 10.23 -6.45 0.88
C VAL A 128 10.11 -6.15 2.38
N VAL A 129 10.69 -5.05 2.85
CA VAL A 129 10.64 -4.64 4.25
C VAL A 129 9.19 -4.30 4.65
N TYR A 130 8.44 -3.64 3.78
CA TYR A 130 7.03 -3.33 4.01
C TYR A 130 6.20 -4.62 4.16
N THR A 131 6.41 -5.59 3.27
CA THR A 131 5.71 -6.89 3.27
C THR A 131 6.07 -7.72 4.49
N ALA A 132 7.35 -7.79 4.85
CA ALA A 132 7.79 -8.47 6.06
C ALA A 132 7.17 -7.84 7.31
N GLY A 133 7.13 -6.50 7.36
CA GLY A 133 6.42 -5.76 8.41
C GLY A 133 4.96 -6.15 8.49
N ALA A 134 4.26 -6.23 7.35
CA ALA A 134 2.83 -6.57 7.28
C ALA A 134 2.55 -8.01 7.75
N ILE A 135 3.43 -8.96 7.41
CA ILE A 135 3.32 -10.34 7.88
C ILE A 135 3.45 -10.41 9.40
N LEU A 136 4.44 -9.71 9.97
CA LEU A 136 4.59 -9.66 11.43
C LEU A 136 3.37 -9.00 12.07
N TYR A 137 2.87 -7.92 11.47
CA TYR A 137 1.67 -7.24 11.93
C TYR A 137 0.43 -8.16 11.95
N ASN A 138 0.27 -9.02 10.93
CA ASN A 138 -0.80 -10.03 10.91
C ASN A 138 -0.70 -11.04 12.05
N ILE A 139 0.53 -11.42 12.45
CA ILE A 139 0.72 -12.30 13.61
C ILE A 139 0.14 -11.59 14.84
N GLY A 140 0.50 -10.32 15.05
CA GLY A 140 -0.04 -9.51 16.14
C GLY A 140 -1.57 -9.43 16.12
N THR A 141 -2.18 -9.01 15.01
CA THR A 141 -3.64 -8.90 14.91
C THR A 141 -4.36 -10.23 15.08
N THR A 142 -3.76 -11.32 14.62
CA THR A 142 -4.33 -12.67 14.76
C THR A 142 -4.29 -13.13 16.20
N VAL A 143 -3.20 -12.83 16.91
CA VAL A 143 -3.04 -13.14 18.33
C VAL A 143 -4.03 -12.32 19.16
N SER A 144 -4.15 -11.01 18.91
CA SER A 144 -5.15 -10.14 19.58
C SER A 144 -6.58 -10.65 19.37
N LEU A 145 -6.91 -11.12 18.16
CA LEU A 145 -8.20 -11.72 17.86
C LEU A 145 -8.37 -13.09 18.55
N ALA A 146 -7.33 -13.93 18.55
CA ALA A 146 -7.35 -15.25 19.17
C ALA A 146 -7.58 -15.15 20.68
N ASP A 147 -7.01 -14.13 21.34
CA ASP A 147 -7.18 -13.84 22.77
C ASP A 147 -8.64 -13.53 23.15
N GLN A 148 -9.50 -13.21 22.16
CA GLN A 148 -10.93 -13.01 22.39
C GLN A 148 -11.73 -14.32 22.48
N PHE A 149 -11.11 -15.48 22.22
CA PHE A 149 -11.78 -16.78 22.33
C PHE A 149 -11.39 -17.45 23.65
N GLU A 150 -12.39 -17.76 24.49
CA GLU A 150 -12.17 -18.37 25.82
C GLU A 150 -11.36 -19.68 25.80
N SER A 151 -11.35 -20.40 24.67
CA SER A 151 -10.58 -21.63 24.48
C SER A 151 -9.08 -21.40 24.24
N VAL A 152 -8.65 -20.16 24.02
CA VAL A 152 -7.26 -19.79 23.77
C VAL A 152 -6.69 -19.15 25.03
N VAL A 153 -5.74 -19.83 25.68
CA VAL A 153 -5.04 -19.31 26.85
C VAL A 153 -3.57 -19.09 26.47
N LEU A 154 -3.20 -17.84 26.23
CA LEU A 154 -1.82 -17.45 25.97
C LEU A 154 -1.11 -17.16 27.30
N VAL A 155 0.08 -17.74 27.49
CA VAL A 155 0.93 -17.35 28.61
C VAL A 155 1.42 -15.90 28.41
N PRO A 156 1.63 -15.10 29.47
CA PRO A 156 1.98 -13.67 29.34
C PRO A 156 3.19 -13.39 28.45
N VAL A 157 4.19 -14.28 28.47
CA VAL A 157 5.37 -14.17 27.60
C VAL A 157 5.01 -14.35 26.13
N ALA A 158 4.12 -15.30 25.81
CA ALA A 158 3.66 -15.53 24.45
C ALA A 158 2.83 -14.33 23.94
N GLN A 159 1.98 -13.74 24.79
CA GLN A 159 1.26 -12.52 24.44
C GLN A 159 2.22 -11.36 24.18
N LEU A 160 3.19 -11.12 25.07
CA LEU A 160 4.20 -10.08 24.86
C LEU A 160 4.95 -10.24 23.53
N VAL A 161 5.41 -11.45 23.21
CA VAL A 161 6.22 -11.71 22.01
C VAL A 161 5.37 -11.75 20.74
N LEU A 162 4.27 -12.49 20.73
CA LEU A 162 3.49 -12.72 19.51
C LEU A 162 2.55 -11.57 19.18
N GLU A 163 2.14 -10.77 20.16
CA GLU A 163 1.28 -9.61 19.95
C GLU A 163 2.11 -8.32 19.91
N LYS A 164 2.74 -7.94 21.02
CA LYS A 164 3.33 -6.61 21.16
C LYS A 164 4.61 -6.43 20.36
N VAL A 165 5.52 -7.40 20.45
CA VAL A 165 6.80 -7.33 19.71
C VAL A 165 6.55 -7.40 18.20
N THR A 166 5.63 -8.24 17.73
CA THR A 166 5.31 -8.32 16.30
C THR A 166 4.64 -7.05 15.78
N PHE A 167 3.78 -6.38 16.57
CA PHE A 167 3.27 -5.05 16.23
C PHE A 167 4.38 -4.01 16.13
N LEU A 168 5.29 -3.95 17.11
CA LEU A 168 6.42 -3.02 17.09
C LEU A 168 7.32 -3.24 15.86
N VAL A 169 7.77 -4.48 15.64
CA VAL A 169 8.65 -4.81 14.52
C VAL A 169 7.92 -4.65 13.19
N GLY A 170 6.63 -4.97 13.14
CA GLY A 170 5.77 -4.71 11.99
C GLY A 170 5.69 -3.22 11.65
N GLY A 171 5.47 -2.38 12.66
CA GLY A 171 5.47 -0.92 12.54
C GLY A 171 6.82 -0.36 12.07
N VAL A 172 7.94 -0.89 12.56
CA VAL A 172 9.28 -0.56 12.03
C VAL A 172 9.38 -0.90 10.54
N GLY A 173 8.87 -2.06 10.13
CA GLY A 173 8.80 -2.45 8.72
C GLY A 173 7.98 -1.47 7.88
N PHE A 174 6.85 -0.98 8.40
CA PHE A 174 6.03 0.01 7.71
C PHE A 174 6.74 1.36 7.58
N LEU A 175 7.38 1.82 8.65
CA LEU A 175 8.17 3.05 8.67
C LEU A 175 9.31 2.99 7.64
N LEU A 176 10.11 1.93 7.66
CA LEU A 176 11.27 1.76 6.78
C LEU A 176 10.85 1.52 5.31
N GLY A 177 9.78 0.74 5.10
CA GLY A 177 9.18 0.54 3.79
C GLY A 177 8.71 1.87 3.20
N GLY A 178 7.88 2.61 3.92
CA GLY A 178 7.42 3.95 3.51
C GLY A 178 8.56 4.93 3.26
N ALA A 179 9.58 4.95 4.14
CA ALA A 179 10.74 5.81 3.97
C ALA A 179 11.51 5.50 2.68
N SER A 180 11.60 4.23 2.30
CA SER A 180 12.27 3.80 1.07
C SER A 180 11.56 4.33 -0.19
N PHE A 181 10.23 4.42 -0.21
CA PHE A 181 9.49 5.01 -1.33
C PHE A 181 9.64 6.53 -1.40
N VAL A 182 9.66 7.21 -0.25
CA VAL A 182 9.96 8.65 -0.23
C VAL A 182 11.39 8.90 -0.68
N LEU A 183 12.35 8.08 -0.24
CA LEU A 183 13.74 8.14 -0.67
C LEU A 183 13.89 7.92 -2.18
N ASP A 184 13.16 6.99 -2.78
CA ASP A 184 13.16 6.79 -4.24
C ASP A 184 12.63 8.03 -4.97
N SER A 185 11.57 8.66 -4.46
CA SER A 185 10.98 9.84 -5.09
C SER A 185 11.76 11.15 -4.89
N LYS A 186 12.58 11.27 -3.83
CA LYS A 186 13.27 12.53 -3.45
C LYS A 186 14.78 12.45 -3.37
N GLY A 187 15.36 11.25 -3.40
CA GLY A 187 16.80 11.04 -3.31
C GLY A 187 17.42 11.74 -2.10
N SER A 188 18.44 12.59 -2.35
CA SER A 188 19.14 13.35 -1.29
C SER A 188 18.25 14.34 -0.54
N ARG A 189 17.10 14.72 -1.09
CA ARG A 189 16.10 15.61 -0.45
C ARG A 189 15.08 14.83 0.39
N PHE A 190 15.44 13.63 0.85
CA PHE A 190 14.55 12.76 1.65
C PHE A 190 13.89 13.49 2.82
N LEU A 191 14.66 14.24 3.63
CA LEU A 191 14.13 14.94 4.81
C LEU A 191 13.06 15.98 4.43
N GLU A 192 13.25 16.67 3.32
CA GLU A 192 12.23 17.58 2.76
C GLU A 192 11.01 16.76 2.34
N GLY A 193 11.26 15.65 1.65
CA GLY A 193 10.25 14.69 1.22
C GLY A 193 9.32 14.22 2.33
N VAL A 194 9.84 13.85 3.51
CA VAL A 194 9.00 13.36 4.62
C VAL A 194 8.33 14.47 5.43
N LEU A 195 8.92 15.66 5.52
CA LEU A 195 8.41 16.71 6.41
C LEU A 195 7.31 17.57 5.76
N VAL A 196 7.58 18.21 4.62
CA VAL A 196 6.65 19.14 3.97
C VAL A 196 6.95 19.20 2.46
N PRO A 197 5.95 19.23 1.56
CA PRO A 197 6.19 19.56 0.16
C PRO A 197 6.82 20.96 0.04
N LEU A 198 8.00 21.06 -0.58
CA LEU A 198 8.73 22.33 -0.70
C LEU A 198 8.72 22.89 -2.13
N SER A 199 8.34 22.08 -3.12
CA SER A 199 8.27 22.49 -4.52
C SER A 199 6.84 22.41 -5.07
N SER A 200 6.51 23.25 -6.05
CA SER A 200 5.23 23.18 -6.76
C SER A 200 5.01 21.82 -7.45
N GLU A 201 6.10 21.16 -7.85
CA GLU A 201 6.07 19.80 -8.39
C GLU A 201 5.62 18.78 -7.34
N ASP A 202 6.08 18.92 -6.09
CA ASP A 202 5.65 18.06 -4.97
C ASP A 202 4.14 18.18 -4.73
N TYR A 203 3.63 19.42 -4.74
CA TYR A 203 2.21 19.69 -4.55
C TYR A 203 1.35 19.08 -5.66
N ALA A 204 1.84 19.09 -6.90
CA ALA A 204 1.12 18.55 -8.05
C ALA A 204 1.27 17.03 -8.22
N SER A 205 2.29 16.42 -7.61
CA SER A 205 2.62 15.01 -7.80
C SER A 205 1.77 14.10 -6.93
N ILE A 206 0.85 13.36 -7.56
CA ILE A 206 0.04 12.34 -6.86
C ILE A 206 0.93 11.25 -6.27
N ASP A 207 2.01 10.86 -6.96
CA ASP A 207 2.96 9.86 -6.49
C ASP A 207 3.68 10.28 -5.21
N TYR A 208 4.07 11.55 -5.13
CA TYR A 208 4.63 12.11 -3.90
C TYR A 208 3.65 11.97 -2.73
N TRP A 209 2.39 12.39 -2.92
CA TRP A 209 1.39 12.32 -1.86
C TRP A 209 1.07 10.88 -1.43
N VAL A 210 1.00 9.93 -2.37
CA VAL A 210 0.83 8.51 -2.05
C VAL A 210 2.00 8.00 -1.20
N ASN A 211 3.24 8.30 -1.58
CA ASN A 211 4.42 7.86 -0.83
C ASN A 211 4.51 8.54 0.55
N TRP A 212 4.18 9.83 0.63
CA TRP A 212 4.14 10.60 1.87
C TRP A 212 3.10 10.05 2.84
N LEU A 213 1.88 9.79 2.37
CA LEU A 213 0.81 9.21 3.18
C LEU A 213 1.18 7.80 3.65
N ASN A 214 1.78 6.97 2.79
CA ASN A 214 2.25 5.65 3.20
C ASN A 214 3.36 5.73 4.27
N PHE A 215 4.28 6.67 4.15
CA PHE A 215 5.30 6.90 5.17
C PHE A 215 4.67 7.30 6.52
N TRP A 216 3.80 8.32 6.55
CA TRP A 216 3.16 8.77 7.78
C TRP A 216 2.16 7.77 8.36
N GLY A 217 1.52 6.96 7.51
CA GLY A 217 0.78 5.78 7.95
C GLY A 217 1.69 4.81 8.71
N GLY A 218 2.87 4.51 8.16
CA GLY A 218 3.89 3.70 8.84
C GLY A 218 4.39 4.29 10.15
N VAL A 219 4.58 5.61 10.22
CA VAL A 219 4.92 6.34 11.46
C VAL A 219 3.83 6.14 12.52
N GLY A 220 2.55 6.25 12.15
CA GLY A 220 1.43 6.05 13.08
C GLY A 220 1.42 4.64 13.68
N PHE A 221 1.56 3.63 12.84
CA PHE A 221 1.59 2.22 13.26
C PHE A 221 2.84 1.87 14.09
N PHE A 222 4.01 2.41 13.72
CA PHE A 222 5.22 2.31 14.55
C PHE A 222 5.01 2.96 15.91
N GLY A 223 4.46 4.18 15.95
CA GLY A 223 4.14 4.90 17.17
C GLY A 223 3.24 4.07 18.08
N SER A 224 2.17 3.48 17.55
CA SER A 224 1.33 2.55 18.32
C SER A 224 2.12 1.37 18.88
N GLY A 225 2.95 0.72 18.06
CA GLY A 225 3.78 -0.40 18.53
C GLY A 225 4.71 0.00 19.67
N VAL A 226 5.27 1.21 19.65
CA VAL A 226 6.06 1.76 20.76
C VAL A 226 5.21 1.98 22.01
N PHE A 227 4.02 2.58 21.87
CA PHE A 227 3.11 2.79 22.99
C PHE A 227 2.65 1.47 23.61
N GLY A 228 2.28 0.47 22.82
CA GLY A 228 1.84 -0.85 23.30
C GLY A 228 2.88 -1.60 24.15
N MET A 229 4.16 -1.24 24.04
CA MET A 229 5.26 -1.79 24.85
C MET A 229 5.40 -1.13 26.22
N VAL A 230 4.73 0.00 26.48
CA VAL A 230 4.77 0.67 27.78
C VAL A 230 3.94 -0.15 28.79
N PRO A 231 4.51 -0.59 29.92
CA PRO A 231 3.76 -1.30 30.95
C PRO A 231 2.81 -0.34 31.69
N ASN A 232 1.65 -0.84 32.13
CA ASN A 232 0.67 -0.11 32.95
C ASN A 232 0.11 1.17 32.30
N LEU A 233 -0.15 1.13 30.99
CA LEU A 233 -0.83 2.25 30.33
C LEU A 233 -2.23 2.46 30.94
N ASN A 234 -2.47 3.68 31.42
CA ASN A 234 -3.81 4.16 31.74
C ASN A 234 -4.71 4.04 30.49
N GLN A 235 -6.00 3.74 30.65
CA GLN A 235 -7.02 3.79 29.60
C GLN A 235 -6.90 5.02 28.68
N THR A 236 -6.52 6.19 29.20
CA THR A 236 -6.28 7.38 28.37
C THR A 236 -5.21 7.16 27.31
N VAL A 237 -4.08 6.52 27.67
CA VAL A 237 -2.99 6.28 26.72
C VAL A 237 -3.37 5.20 25.72
N PHE A 238 -4.07 4.15 26.14
CA PHE A 238 -4.62 3.14 25.22
C PHE A 238 -5.57 3.78 24.18
N ARG A 239 -6.40 4.73 24.58
CA ARG A 239 -7.28 5.47 23.66
C ARG A 239 -6.48 6.34 22.69
N VAL A 240 -5.44 7.02 23.19
CA VAL A 240 -4.55 7.84 22.36
C VAL A 240 -3.77 6.99 21.36
N GLU A 241 -3.25 5.83 21.77
CA GLU A 241 -2.61 4.83 20.90
C GLU A 241 -3.55 4.40 19.77
N ASN A 242 -4.78 3.99 20.11
CA ASN A 242 -5.77 3.57 19.11
C ASN A 242 -6.23 4.70 18.19
N ALA A 243 -6.45 5.90 18.71
CA ALA A 243 -6.95 7.02 17.91
C ALA A 243 -5.87 7.68 17.04
N ILE A 244 -4.70 7.95 17.61
CA ILE A 244 -3.62 8.67 16.92
C ILE A 244 -2.75 7.69 16.14
N GLY A 245 -2.27 6.63 16.78
CA GLY A 245 -1.36 5.71 16.11
C GLY A 245 -2.08 4.85 15.08
N PHE A 246 -3.09 4.06 15.48
CA PHE A 246 -3.86 3.25 14.53
C PHE A 246 -4.81 4.10 13.71
N GLY A 247 -5.67 4.93 14.32
CA GLY A 247 -6.69 5.70 13.62
C GLY A 247 -6.10 6.66 12.58
N ALA A 248 -5.22 7.58 12.99
CA ALA A 248 -4.63 8.55 12.06
C ALA A 248 -3.67 7.89 11.05
N GLY A 249 -2.89 6.89 11.47
CA GLY A 249 -2.06 6.11 10.54
C GLY A 249 -2.90 5.42 9.46
N SER A 250 -4.06 4.88 9.84
CA SER A 250 -5.00 4.22 8.92
C SER A 250 -5.67 5.19 7.96
N CYS A 251 -5.98 6.42 8.42
CA CYS A 251 -6.43 7.49 7.54
C CYS A 251 -5.41 7.78 6.44
N CYS A 252 -4.10 7.74 6.76
CA CYS A 252 -3.07 7.94 5.76
C CYS A 252 -3.05 6.82 4.70
N PHE A 253 -3.10 5.55 5.11
CA PHE A 253 -3.18 4.43 4.16
C PHE A 253 -4.46 4.45 3.31
N TRP A 254 -5.60 4.76 3.92
CA TRP A 254 -6.87 4.90 3.22
C TRP A 254 -6.83 6.01 2.16
N LEU A 255 -6.32 7.20 2.53
CA LEU A 255 -6.12 8.31 1.59
C LEU A 255 -5.11 7.97 0.50
N GLY A 256 -4.03 7.25 0.82
CA GLY A 256 -3.04 6.78 -0.14
C GLY A 256 -3.66 5.84 -1.19
N GLY A 257 -4.48 4.88 -0.73
CA GLY A 257 -5.25 4.00 -1.63
C GLY A 257 -6.25 4.77 -2.51
N LEU A 258 -6.92 5.78 -1.95
CA LEU A 258 -7.85 6.64 -2.70
C LEU A 258 -7.12 7.44 -3.79
N LEU A 259 -5.96 8.02 -3.47
CA LEU A 259 -5.14 8.76 -4.44
C LEU A 259 -4.61 7.86 -5.55
N LEU A 260 -4.25 6.61 -5.24
CA LEU A 260 -3.87 5.62 -6.26
C LEU A 260 -5.03 5.32 -7.22
N PHE A 261 -6.27 5.21 -6.73
CA PHE A 261 -7.42 5.06 -7.62
C PHE A 261 -7.62 6.28 -8.52
N PHE A 262 -7.47 7.49 -7.98
CA PHE A 262 -7.55 8.71 -8.79
C PHE A 262 -6.46 8.73 -9.86
N LYS A 263 -5.21 8.37 -9.51
CA LYS A 263 -4.11 8.26 -10.45
C LYS A 263 -4.44 7.29 -11.59
N LEU A 264 -4.86 6.07 -11.24
CA LEU A 264 -5.20 5.03 -12.23
C LEU A 264 -6.35 5.45 -13.15
N SER A 265 -7.32 6.22 -12.64
CA SER A 265 -8.39 6.78 -13.47
C SER A 265 -7.87 7.82 -14.47
N LEU A 266 -6.99 8.72 -14.01
CA LEU A 266 -6.39 9.74 -14.88
C LEU A 266 -5.50 9.12 -15.96
N ASP A 267 -4.71 8.12 -15.59
CA ASP A 267 -3.84 7.40 -16.53
C ASP A 267 -4.66 6.66 -17.60
N TYR A 268 -5.79 6.06 -17.21
CA TYR A 268 -6.71 5.41 -18.15
C TYR A 268 -7.34 6.39 -19.15
N ASP A 269 -7.80 7.54 -18.66
CA ASP A 269 -8.37 8.59 -19.51
C ASP A 269 -7.33 9.12 -20.50
N ALA A 270 -6.09 9.34 -20.05
CA ALA A 270 -4.99 9.75 -20.91
C ALA A 270 -4.68 8.69 -21.99
N GLU A 271 -4.54 7.42 -21.62
CA GLU A 271 -4.32 6.33 -22.59
C GLU A 271 -5.43 6.26 -23.65
N SER A 272 -6.69 6.42 -23.25
CA SER A 272 -7.83 6.39 -24.18
C SER A 272 -7.77 7.54 -25.21
N GLN A 273 -7.32 8.73 -24.80
CA GLN A 273 -7.17 9.87 -25.69
C GLN A 273 -6.02 9.63 -26.68
N TYR A 274 -4.89 9.09 -26.23
CA TYR A 274 -3.77 8.75 -27.12
C TYR A 274 -4.10 7.65 -28.13
N ASP A 275 -4.81 6.60 -27.71
CA ASP A 275 -5.25 5.52 -28.60
C ASP A 275 -6.19 6.09 -29.70
N SER A 276 -7.09 7.01 -29.35
CA SER A 276 -7.98 7.66 -30.34
C SER A 276 -7.22 8.51 -31.38
N LEU A 277 -6.19 9.24 -30.94
CA LEU A 277 -5.33 10.04 -31.81
C LEU A 277 -4.40 9.18 -32.70
N ALA A 278 -4.09 7.95 -32.28
CA ALA A 278 -3.29 7.03 -33.06
C ALA A 278 -4.12 6.31 -34.15
N ASP A 279 -5.38 6.01 -33.87
CA ASP A 279 -6.31 5.39 -34.84
C ASP A 279 -6.79 6.37 -35.93
N ASP A 280 -6.78 7.68 -35.65
CA ASP A 280 -7.08 8.73 -36.64
C ASP A 280 -5.91 9.02 -37.61
N ARG A 281 -4.74 8.38 -37.43
CA ARG A 281 -3.68 8.45 -38.44
C ARG A 281 -4.09 7.62 -39.65
N PRO A 282 -4.16 8.20 -40.86
CA PRO A 282 -4.53 7.45 -42.04
C PRO A 282 -3.57 6.27 -42.21
N LYS A 283 -4.12 5.05 -42.29
CA LYS A 283 -3.39 3.79 -42.54
C LYS A 283 -2.80 3.70 -43.97
N GLY A 284 -2.46 4.85 -44.56
CA GLY A 284 -2.19 5.03 -45.98
C GLY A 284 -0.76 5.39 -46.36
N ASP A 285 0.13 5.76 -45.42
CA ASP A 285 1.50 6.12 -45.77
C ASP A 285 2.49 5.05 -45.30
N SER A 286 2.51 3.95 -46.05
CA SER A 286 3.76 3.24 -46.26
C SER A 286 4.73 4.16 -47.00
N VAL A 287 5.99 4.19 -46.56
CA VAL A 287 7.17 4.87 -47.14
C VAL A 287 7.50 6.23 -46.51
N GLY A 288 8.51 6.24 -45.65
CA GLY A 288 9.18 7.47 -45.26
C GLY A 288 9.98 7.34 -43.96
N SER A 289 11.21 6.85 -44.06
CA SER A 289 12.26 7.06 -43.07
C SER A 289 12.28 8.53 -42.60
N ILE A 290 11.74 8.82 -41.41
CA ILE A 290 12.09 10.03 -40.67
C ILE A 290 13.13 9.61 -39.65
N ALA A 291 14.37 9.88 -40.01
CA ALA A 291 15.53 9.82 -39.16
C ALA A 291 15.26 10.61 -37.87
N LEU A 292 15.30 9.93 -36.72
CA LEU A 292 15.57 10.55 -35.43
C LEU A 292 17.06 10.94 -35.39
N SER A 293 17.42 11.97 -36.15
CA SER A 293 18.64 12.73 -35.97
C SER A 293 18.24 14.11 -35.47
N THR A 294 18.22 14.30 -34.15
CA THR A 294 18.56 15.54 -33.43
C THR A 294 18.14 15.37 -31.97
N PHE A 295 19.01 14.76 -31.18
CA PHE A 295 19.29 15.18 -29.81
C PHE A 295 20.77 14.86 -29.55
N SER A 296 21.63 15.69 -30.14
CA SER A 296 22.93 15.98 -29.55
C SER A 296 22.71 17.14 -28.57
N GLU A 297 23.14 16.89 -27.35
CA GLU A 297 23.60 17.79 -26.28
C GLU A 297 24.07 19.19 -26.72
N PRO A 298 23.98 20.20 -25.82
CA PRO A 298 24.74 20.22 -24.55
C PRO A 298 23.90 20.12 -23.28
#